data_AF-A0A7K0ZTY2-F1
#
_entry.id   AF-A0A7K0ZTY2-F1
#
_cell.length_a   1.000
_cell.length_b   1.000
_cell.length_c   1.000
_cell.angle_alpha   90.00
_cell.angle_beta   90.00
_cell.angle_gamma   90.00
#
_symmetry.space_group_name_H-M   'P 1'
#
loop_
_entity.id
_entity.type
_entity.pdbx_description
1 polymer ?
#
loop_
_entity_poly.entity_id
_entity_poly.type
_entity_poly.pdbx_seq_one_letter_code
_entity_poly.pdbx_strand_id
1 'polypeptide(L)'
;MATTSKAVPYPVGGDSDNVPSWLLQLATFLDANPGVAVMSTTTRDALPSAGKWNGRIILNTTTGELEKYSTATTAWGPINDDATLNRVLLRAPQEAVTVSATAMGATVTYDALTQGALLLTVNATANSTWNIRGNATTTLAAALAVGESITVVLMVTNGATGYRPTAFQIDGAAITPKWAGGAAPSVGSPNAIDVYSLTIIKTAATPTYTVLGSYGRYA
;
A
#
# COMPACT_ATOMS: atom_id res chain seq x y z
N MET A 1 -29.70 37.31 -5.82
CA MET A 1 -30.42 36.05 -6.09
C MET A 1 -29.70 34.94 -5.37
N ALA A 2 -30.40 33.99 -4.75
CA ALA A 2 -29.73 32.80 -4.22
C ALA A 2 -29.08 32.07 -5.39
N THR A 3 -27.85 31.58 -5.21
CA THR A 3 -27.11 30.81 -6.21
C THR A 3 -26.82 29.44 -5.66
N THR A 4 -26.69 28.46 -6.56
CA THR A 4 -26.24 27.12 -6.18
C THR A 4 -24.81 27.15 -5.64
N SER A 5 -24.37 26.03 -5.07
CA SER A 5 -22.98 25.81 -4.68
C SER A 5 -21.96 26.00 -5.83
N LYS A 6 -22.45 26.00 -7.09
CA LYS A 6 -21.69 26.24 -8.32
C LYS A 6 -21.95 27.62 -8.95
N ALA A 7 -22.48 28.56 -8.18
CA ALA A 7 -22.80 29.92 -8.61
C ALA A 7 -23.84 30.02 -9.76
N VAL A 8 -24.66 28.97 -9.96
CA VAL A 8 -25.79 29.04 -10.91
C VAL A 8 -26.97 29.70 -10.20
N PRO A 9 -27.58 30.76 -10.74
CA PRO A 9 -28.76 31.38 -10.13
C PRO A 9 -29.91 30.38 -10.00
N TYR A 10 -30.57 30.36 -8.84
CA TYR A 10 -31.82 29.61 -8.68
C TYR A 10 -32.91 30.26 -9.55
N PRO A 11 -33.68 29.47 -10.33
CA PRO A 11 -34.86 29.98 -11.04
C PRO A 11 -35.82 30.68 -10.07
N VAL A 12 -36.28 31.88 -10.41
CA VAL A 12 -37.30 32.59 -9.63
C VAL A 12 -38.62 32.61 -10.38
N GLY A 13 -39.74 32.50 -9.65
CA GLY A 13 -41.07 32.60 -10.25
C GLY A 13 -41.27 33.98 -10.86
N GLY A 14 -41.10 34.09 -12.18
CA GLY A 14 -41.17 35.34 -12.93
C GLY A 14 -40.11 35.52 -14.02
N ASP A 15 -39.13 34.62 -14.17
CA ASP A 15 -38.17 34.69 -15.28
C ASP A 15 -38.87 34.52 -16.65
N SER A 16 -38.44 35.31 -17.63
CA SER A 16 -39.00 35.34 -19.00
C SER A 16 -38.82 34.04 -19.76
N ASP A 17 -37.81 33.25 -19.36
CA ASP A 17 -37.66 31.87 -19.77
C ASP A 17 -38.40 31.03 -18.75
N ASN A 18 -39.49 30.39 -19.18
CA ASN A 18 -40.41 29.61 -18.38
C ASN A 18 -39.73 28.31 -17.87
N VAL A 19 -38.69 28.45 -17.04
CA VAL A 19 -37.93 27.33 -16.48
C VAL A 19 -38.89 26.53 -15.62
N PRO A 20 -39.20 25.27 -16.00
CA PRO A 20 -40.26 24.55 -15.31
C PRO A 20 -39.92 24.32 -13.84
N SER A 21 -40.94 24.26 -12.98
CA SER A 21 -40.80 24.04 -11.53
C SER A 21 -39.98 22.80 -11.16
N TRP A 22 -39.99 21.78 -12.02
CA TRP A 22 -39.18 20.58 -11.85
C TRP A 22 -37.66 20.84 -11.99
N LEU A 23 -37.24 21.87 -12.74
CA LEU A 23 -35.83 22.22 -12.89
C LEU A 23 -35.28 22.89 -11.61
N LEU A 24 -36.10 23.72 -10.95
CA LEU A 24 -35.78 24.28 -9.63
C LEU A 24 -35.68 23.18 -8.57
N GLN A 25 -36.60 22.20 -8.59
CA GLN A 25 -36.55 21.05 -7.70
C GLN A 25 -35.30 20.20 -7.95
N LEU A 26 -34.92 19.99 -9.20
CA LEU A 26 -33.69 19.28 -9.57
C LEU A 26 -32.43 20.00 -9.10
N ALA A 27 -32.34 21.32 -9.28
CA ALA A 27 -31.21 22.13 -8.81
C ALA A 27 -31.07 22.06 -7.29
N THR A 28 -32.19 22.16 -6.57
CA THR A 28 -32.22 22.04 -5.11
C THR A 28 -31.80 20.63 -4.65
N PHE A 29 -32.24 19.59 -5.36
CA PHE A 29 -31.86 18.21 -5.08
C PHE A 29 -30.36 17.96 -5.31
N LEU A 30 -29.79 18.48 -6.40
CA LEU A 30 -28.38 18.33 -6.73
C LEU A 30 -27.47 19.05 -5.71
N ASP A 31 -27.86 20.24 -5.26
CA ASP A 31 -27.14 20.97 -4.22
C ASP A 31 -27.26 20.31 -2.84
N ALA A 32 -28.38 19.67 -2.54
CA ALA A 32 -28.57 18.91 -1.31
C ALA A 32 -27.82 17.57 -1.31
N ASN A 33 -27.56 17.00 -2.50
CA ASN A 33 -26.93 15.69 -2.70
C ASN A 33 -25.70 15.79 -3.61
N PRO A 34 -24.68 16.60 -3.28
CA PRO A 34 -23.44 16.63 -4.03
C PRO A 34 -22.79 15.24 -3.94
N GLY A 35 -22.41 14.67 -5.09
CA GLY A 35 -21.86 13.30 -5.14
C GLY A 35 -20.71 13.08 -4.15
N VAL A 36 -19.70 13.96 -4.17
CA VAL A 36 -18.68 14.08 -3.12
C VAL A 36 -18.57 15.54 -2.73
N ALA A 37 -18.82 15.86 -1.46
CA ALA A 37 -18.65 17.21 -0.94
C ALA A 37 -17.32 17.37 -0.19
N VAL A 38 -16.75 18.58 -0.19
CA VAL A 38 -15.53 18.90 0.56
C VAL A 38 -15.92 19.73 1.78
N MET A 39 -15.61 19.28 2.99
CA MET A 39 -15.95 19.99 4.23
C MET A 39 -15.04 19.59 5.39
N SER A 40 -15.06 20.31 6.51
CA SER A 40 -14.31 19.94 7.73
C SER A 40 -15.12 18.98 8.63
N THR A 41 -14.47 18.38 9.63
CA THR A 41 -15.16 17.60 10.66
C THR A 41 -16.26 18.42 11.34
N THR A 42 -15.99 19.68 11.65
CA THR A 42 -16.99 20.56 12.29
C THR A 42 -18.20 20.79 11.38
N THR A 43 -17.98 21.05 10.10
CA THR A 43 -19.06 21.31 9.14
C THR A 43 -19.89 20.06 8.85
N ARG A 44 -19.26 18.88 8.68
CA ARG A 44 -20.00 17.63 8.42
C ARG A 44 -20.86 17.22 9.62
N ASP A 45 -20.36 17.42 10.84
CA ASP A 45 -21.04 17.00 12.06
C ASP A 45 -22.23 17.94 12.35
N ALA A 46 -22.12 19.21 11.94
CA ALA A 46 -23.19 20.20 11.99
C ALA A 46 -24.24 20.07 10.87
N LEU A 47 -24.09 19.12 9.93
CA LEU A 47 -25.10 18.91 8.88
C LEU A 47 -26.47 18.57 9.49
N PRO A 48 -27.57 19.13 8.96
CA PRO A 48 -28.91 18.74 9.36
C PRO A 48 -29.16 17.26 9.01
N SER A 49 -30.16 16.65 9.62
CA SER A 49 -30.50 15.23 9.39
C SER A 49 -30.70 14.90 7.90
N ALA A 50 -31.31 15.80 7.14
CA ALA A 50 -31.48 15.67 5.69
C ALA A 50 -30.15 15.64 4.92
N GLY A 51 -29.09 16.24 5.47
CA GLY A 51 -27.73 16.18 4.94
C GLY A 51 -26.97 14.92 5.36
N LYS A 52 -27.51 14.07 6.22
CA LYS A 52 -26.86 12.85 6.72
C LYS A 52 -27.61 11.60 6.23
N TRP A 53 -27.57 11.37 4.92
CA TRP A 53 -28.16 10.19 4.30
C TRP A 53 -27.13 9.07 4.16
N ASN A 54 -27.61 7.82 4.19
CA ASN A 54 -26.75 6.64 4.15
C ASN A 54 -25.95 6.60 2.84
N GLY A 55 -24.63 6.50 2.93
CA GLY A 55 -23.75 6.47 1.77
C GLY A 55 -23.34 7.83 1.22
N ARG A 56 -23.66 8.94 1.90
CA ARG A 56 -23.08 10.24 1.57
C ARG A 56 -21.56 10.17 1.70
N ILE A 57 -20.85 10.64 0.68
CA ILE A 57 -19.39 10.70 0.65
C ILE A 57 -18.91 12.14 0.78
N ILE A 58 -17.87 12.36 1.59
CA ILE A 58 -17.19 13.65 1.72
C ILE A 58 -15.67 13.48 1.65
N LEU A 59 -14.96 14.52 1.23
CA LEU A 59 -13.55 14.73 1.53
C LEU A 59 -13.48 15.59 2.79
N ASN A 60 -13.03 14.99 3.89
CA ASN A 60 -12.86 15.70 5.13
C ASN A 60 -11.52 16.43 5.15
N THR A 61 -11.58 17.76 5.08
CA THR A 61 -10.40 18.63 5.09
C THR A 61 -9.65 18.66 6.42
N THR A 62 -10.27 18.18 7.51
CA THR A 62 -9.62 18.09 8.83
C THR A 62 -8.78 16.83 8.96
N THR A 63 -9.27 15.68 8.49
CA THR A 63 -8.57 14.38 8.57
C THR A 63 -7.75 14.08 7.32
N GLY A 64 -8.09 14.69 6.18
CA GLY A 64 -7.53 14.37 4.88
C GLY A 64 -8.13 13.11 4.25
N GLU A 65 -9.23 12.57 4.81
CA GLU A 65 -9.79 11.28 4.42
C GLU A 65 -11.11 11.40 3.65
N LEU A 66 -11.42 10.36 2.87
CA LEU A 66 -12.75 10.16 2.30
C LEU A 66 -13.71 9.57 3.34
N GLU A 67 -14.58 10.44 3.85
CA GLU A 67 -15.70 10.22 4.78
C GLU A 67 -16.92 9.52 4.18
N LYS A 68 -17.49 8.46 4.76
CA LYS A 68 -18.86 7.98 4.46
C LYS A 68 -19.77 8.06 5.68
N TYR A 69 -20.98 8.57 5.51
CA TYR A 69 -22.01 8.50 6.55
C TYR A 69 -22.75 7.17 6.49
N SER A 70 -22.91 6.52 7.65
CA SER A 70 -23.71 5.31 7.80
C SER A 70 -24.89 5.57 8.73
N THR A 71 -26.11 5.26 8.27
CA THR A 71 -27.29 5.34 9.14
C THR A 71 -27.35 4.19 10.14
N ALA A 72 -26.60 3.10 9.93
CA ALA A 72 -26.54 1.98 10.86
C ALA A 72 -25.73 2.31 12.12
N THR A 73 -24.63 3.05 11.97
CA THR A 73 -23.79 3.50 13.09
C THR A 73 -24.08 4.94 13.50
N THR A 74 -24.92 5.66 12.74
CA THR A 74 -25.23 7.07 12.93
C THR A 74 -23.98 7.97 13.00
N ALA A 75 -22.95 7.59 12.25
CA ALA A 75 -21.63 8.22 12.32
C ALA A 75 -20.99 8.35 10.94
N TRP A 76 -20.06 9.29 10.84
CA TRP A 76 -19.07 9.36 9.75
C TRP A 76 -17.94 8.39 10.06
N GLY A 77 -17.57 7.58 9.08
CA GLY A 77 -16.41 6.68 9.18
C GLY A 77 -15.62 6.70 7.87
N PRO A 78 -14.29 6.64 7.92
CA PRO A 78 -13.44 6.57 6.74
C PRO A 78 -13.82 5.40 5.82
N ILE A 79 -13.73 5.61 4.50
CA ILE A 79 -13.98 4.56 3.49
C ILE A 79 -12.85 3.49 3.49
N ASN A 80 -12.01 3.42 4.52
CA ASN A 80 -11.06 2.33 4.76
C ASN A 80 -11.62 1.25 5.71
N ASP A 81 -12.75 1.50 6.40
CA ASP A 81 -13.40 0.59 7.36
C ASP A 81 -14.47 -0.31 6.73
N ASP A 82 -14.65 -0.26 5.40
CA ASP A 82 -15.54 -1.20 4.71
C ASP A 82 -14.90 -2.60 4.67
N ALA A 83 -15.54 -3.60 5.29
CA ALA A 83 -15.04 -4.96 5.37
C ALA A 83 -14.72 -5.59 4.00
N THR A 84 -15.27 -5.06 2.90
CA THR A 84 -14.93 -5.48 1.53
C THR A 84 -13.56 -4.97 1.06
N LEU A 85 -13.07 -3.85 1.61
CA LEU A 85 -11.74 -3.30 1.35
C LEU A 85 -10.66 -3.88 2.28
N ASN A 86 -11.04 -4.45 3.42
CA ASN A 86 -10.10 -5.15 4.32
C ASN A 86 -9.83 -6.61 3.91
N ARG A 87 -10.54 -7.11 2.89
CA ARG A 87 -10.37 -8.46 2.29
C ARG A 87 -10.24 -8.37 0.77
N VAL A 88 -9.34 -7.50 0.31
CA VAL A 88 -9.12 -7.32 -1.14
C VAL A 88 -8.72 -8.66 -1.76
N LEU A 89 -9.51 -9.11 -2.74
CA LEU A 89 -9.15 -10.26 -3.56
C LEU A 89 -8.18 -9.81 -4.65
N LEU A 90 -6.90 -10.16 -4.49
CA LEU A 90 -5.89 -9.93 -5.51
C LEU A 90 -6.02 -11.01 -6.61
N ARG A 91 -6.55 -10.65 -7.78
CA ARG A 91 -6.75 -11.62 -8.90
C ARG A 91 -5.50 -11.80 -9.76
N ALA A 92 -4.75 -10.72 -9.99
CA ALA A 92 -3.48 -10.71 -10.71
C ALA A 92 -2.73 -9.43 -10.34
N PRO A 93 -2.25 -9.30 -9.08
CA PRO A 93 -1.50 -8.11 -8.69
C PRO A 93 -0.21 -8.05 -9.52
N GLN A 94 0.09 -6.87 -10.06
CA GLN A 94 1.42 -6.59 -10.58
C GLN A 94 2.30 -6.16 -9.40
N GLU A 95 3.39 -6.88 -9.17
CA GLU A 95 4.37 -6.53 -8.16
C GLU A 95 5.52 -5.73 -8.78
N ALA A 96 5.99 -4.70 -8.07
CA ALA A 96 7.11 -3.90 -8.52
C ALA A 96 8.41 -4.73 -8.43
N VAL A 97 9.16 -4.78 -9.53
CA VAL A 97 10.49 -5.39 -9.59
C VAL A 97 11.50 -4.32 -9.97
N THR A 98 12.56 -4.19 -9.20
CA THR A 98 13.71 -3.39 -9.58
C THR A 98 14.68 -4.27 -10.37
N VAL A 99 14.98 -3.88 -11.60
CA VAL A 99 16.04 -4.48 -12.41
C VAL A 99 17.26 -3.55 -12.33
N SER A 100 18.33 -4.03 -11.70
CA SER A 100 19.52 -3.22 -11.43
C SER A 100 20.74 -3.78 -12.15
N ALA A 101 21.41 -2.90 -12.92
CA ALA A 101 22.69 -3.17 -13.56
C ALA A 101 23.87 -3.09 -12.57
N THR A 102 23.67 -3.56 -11.35
CA THR A 102 24.67 -3.60 -10.27
C THR A 102 24.96 -5.05 -9.90
N ALA A 103 26.22 -5.35 -9.61
CA ALA A 103 26.60 -6.68 -9.11
C ALA A 103 26.27 -6.81 -7.62
N MET A 104 26.00 -8.04 -7.16
CA MET A 104 26.01 -8.32 -5.73
C MET A 104 27.46 -8.20 -5.19
N GLY A 105 27.68 -7.20 -4.34
CA GLY A 105 28.92 -7.00 -3.60
C GLY A 105 28.89 -7.62 -2.21
N ALA A 106 29.69 -7.09 -1.28
CA ALA A 106 29.75 -7.58 0.10
C ALA A 106 28.48 -7.28 0.92
N THR A 107 27.67 -6.32 0.49
CA THR A 107 26.39 -5.99 1.13
C THR A 107 25.38 -5.57 0.08
N VAL A 108 24.16 -6.11 0.20
CA VAL A 108 22.98 -5.71 -0.56
C VAL A 108 21.97 -5.17 0.43
N THR A 109 21.62 -3.90 0.28
CA THR A 109 20.50 -3.31 1.00
C THR A 109 19.25 -3.41 0.14
N TYR A 110 18.15 -3.85 0.73
CA TYR A 110 16.88 -4.08 0.04
C TYR A 110 15.78 -3.24 0.68
N ASP A 111 15.13 -2.39 -0.13
CA ASP A 111 14.07 -1.48 0.29
C ASP A 111 12.69 -2.10 0.03
N ALA A 112 12.12 -2.78 1.03
CA ALA A 112 10.91 -3.58 0.85
C ALA A 112 9.64 -2.78 0.56
N LEU A 113 9.63 -1.46 0.85
CA LEU A 113 8.51 -0.59 0.54
C LEU A 113 8.50 -0.06 -0.90
N THR A 114 9.60 -0.23 -1.65
CA THR A 114 9.69 0.25 -3.04
C THR A 114 9.76 -0.88 -4.06
N GLN A 115 9.95 -2.13 -3.62
CA GLN A 115 10.12 -3.29 -4.50
C GLN A 115 9.72 -4.61 -3.81
N GLY A 116 9.00 -5.46 -4.54
CA GLY A 116 8.71 -6.84 -4.16
C GLY A 116 9.80 -7.82 -4.59
N ALA A 117 10.55 -7.47 -5.65
CA ALA A 117 11.76 -8.19 -6.04
C ALA A 117 12.89 -7.27 -6.54
N LEU A 118 14.13 -7.75 -6.41
CA LEU A 118 15.34 -7.13 -6.94
C LEU A 118 16.10 -8.13 -7.83
N LEU A 119 16.23 -7.82 -9.12
CA LEU A 119 17.08 -8.54 -10.06
C LEU A 119 18.39 -7.80 -10.29
N LEU A 120 19.49 -8.42 -9.88
CA LEU A 120 20.84 -7.96 -10.17
C LEU A 120 21.31 -8.60 -11.47
N THR A 121 21.45 -7.82 -12.55
CA THR A 121 21.75 -8.35 -13.89
C THR A 121 23.24 -8.50 -14.18
N VAL A 122 24.10 -8.04 -13.28
CA VAL A 122 25.55 -8.16 -13.40
C VAL A 122 26.03 -9.29 -12.49
N ASN A 123 26.98 -10.09 -13.00
CA ASN A 123 27.59 -11.18 -12.25
C ASN A 123 28.07 -10.72 -10.87
N ALA A 124 27.61 -11.41 -9.82
CA ALA A 124 28.05 -11.19 -8.47
C ALA A 124 29.57 -11.29 -8.34
N THR A 125 30.14 -10.50 -7.43
CA THR A 125 31.59 -10.41 -7.23
C THR A 125 32.03 -10.90 -5.84
N ALA A 126 31.10 -11.08 -4.91
CA ALA A 126 31.38 -11.53 -3.55
C ALA A 126 30.15 -12.18 -2.91
N ASN A 127 30.38 -12.97 -1.85
CA ASN A 127 29.31 -13.32 -0.92
C ASN A 127 28.85 -12.06 -0.18
N SER A 128 27.56 -12.00 0.14
CA SER A 128 26.94 -10.77 0.64
C SER A 128 26.28 -10.95 2.00
N THR A 129 26.26 -9.87 2.77
CA THR A 129 25.19 -9.63 3.74
C THR A 129 23.98 -9.10 2.99
N TRP A 130 22.81 -9.70 3.17
CA TRP A 130 21.56 -9.16 2.66
C TRP A 130 20.80 -8.50 3.81
N ASN A 131 20.70 -7.17 3.76
CA ASN A 131 20.00 -6.37 4.76
C ASN A 131 18.68 -5.86 4.18
N ILE A 132 17.56 -6.32 4.75
CA ILE A 132 16.21 -5.92 4.38
C ILE A 132 15.76 -4.78 5.31
N ARG A 133 15.23 -3.70 4.75
CA ARG A 133 14.62 -2.61 5.52
C ARG A 133 13.34 -2.15 4.83
N GLY A 134 12.59 -1.25 5.47
CA GLY A 134 11.44 -0.61 4.83
C GLY A 134 11.90 0.24 3.64
N ASN A 135 12.65 1.30 3.93
CA ASN A 135 13.40 2.11 2.96
C ASN A 135 14.51 2.91 3.70
N ALA A 136 15.09 3.92 3.06
CA ALA A 136 16.14 4.75 3.67
C ALA A 136 15.70 5.54 4.92
N THR A 137 14.41 5.81 5.10
CA THR A 137 13.86 6.64 6.19
C THR A 137 12.90 5.89 7.12
N THR A 138 12.48 4.68 6.75
CA THR A 138 11.47 3.88 7.46
C THR A 138 11.99 2.48 7.67
N THR A 139 11.99 2.02 8.92
CA THR A 139 12.37 0.64 9.25
C THR A 139 11.28 -0.34 8.82
N LEU A 140 11.66 -1.58 8.52
CA LEU A 140 10.68 -2.63 8.26
C LEU A 140 9.83 -2.90 9.51
N ALA A 141 10.43 -2.75 10.69
CA ALA A 141 9.74 -2.79 11.97
C ALA A 141 8.59 -1.77 12.08
N ALA A 142 8.74 -0.55 11.56
CA ALA A 142 7.68 0.45 11.57
C ALA A 142 6.62 0.19 10.47
N ALA A 143 7.03 -0.45 9.38
CA ALA A 143 6.16 -0.71 8.23
C ALA A 143 5.16 -1.85 8.44
N LEU A 144 5.50 -2.86 9.25
CA LEU A 144 4.65 -4.03 9.50
C LEU A 144 3.98 -3.96 10.87
N ALA A 145 2.68 -4.22 10.92
CA ALA A 145 1.99 -4.53 12.18
C ALA A 145 2.33 -5.95 12.66
N VAL A 146 2.06 -6.22 13.95
CA VAL A 146 2.20 -7.59 14.48
C VAL A 146 1.12 -8.47 13.84
N GLY A 147 1.53 -9.64 13.33
CA GLY A 147 0.66 -10.56 12.59
C GLY A 147 0.69 -10.36 11.07
N GLU A 148 1.37 -9.33 10.57
CA GLU A 148 1.55 -9.11 9.14
C GLU A 148 2.85 -9.74 8.62
N SER A 149 2.87 -9.99 7.32
CA SER A 149 4.03 -10.53 6.62
C SER A 149 4.32 -9.81 5.33
N ILE A 150 5.59 -9.76 4.96
CA ILE A 150 6.04 -9.34 3.64
C ILE A 150 6.92 -10.43 3.03
N THR A 151 6.79 -10.64 1.72
CA THR A 151 7.70 -11.51 0.96
C THR A 151 8.62 -10.64 0.12
N VAL A 152 9.92 -10.91 0.18
CA VAL A 152 10.95 -10.19 -0.59
C VAL A 152 11.77 -11.19 -1.39
N VAL A 153 12.10 -10.83 -2.63
CA VAL A 153 12.85 -11.70 -3.53
C VAL A 153 14.13 -11.03 -4.02
N LEU A 154 15.26 -11.68 -3.81
CA LEU A 154 16.56 -11.28 -4.38
C LEU A 154 16.97 -12.29 -5.44
N MET A 155 17.22 -11.80 -6.66
CA MET A 155 17.73 -12.61 -7.78
C MET A 155 19.17 -12.17 -8.09
N VAL A 156 20.10 -13.12 -7.93
CA VAL A 156 21.53 -12.91 -8.08
C VAL A 156 22.00 -13.60 -9.36
N THR A 157 22.44 -12.81 -10.34
CA THR A 157 23.11 -13.36 -11.53
C THR A 157 24.54 -13.73 -11.16
N ASN A 158 24.97 -14.95 -11.46
CA ASN A 158 26.29 -15.47 -11.20
C ASN A 158 27.02 -15.86 -12.49
N GLY A 159 28.31 -15.50 -12.56
CA GLY A 159 29.21 -15.93 -13.62
C GLY A 159 29.80 -17.32 -13.33
N ALA A 160 30.99 -17.61 -13.86
CA ALA A 160 31.65 -18.90 -13.63
C ALA A 160 31.94 -19.22 -12.15
N THR A 161 32.00 -18.22 -11.29
CA THR A 161 32.07 -18.38 -9.84
C THR A 161 30.73 -18.02 -9.22
N GLY A 162 30.15 -18.96 -8.46
CA GLY A 162 28.88 -18.75 -7.78
C GLY A 162 29.07 -18.06 -6.42
N TYR A 163 28.39 -16.93 -6.24
CA TYR A 163 28.29 -16.21 -4.97
C TYR A 163 26.86 -16.21 -4.44
N ARG A 164 26.71 -15.98 -3.14
CA ARG A 164 25.40 -15.98 -2.47
C ARG A 164 25.35 -15.03 -1.28
N PRO A 165 24.15 -14.65 -0.82
CA PRO A 165 23.98 -14.15 0.53
C PRO A 165 24.42 -15.20 1.57
N THR A 166 25.28 -14.80 2.49
CA THR A 166 25.77 -15.66 3.59
C THR A 166 25.36 -15.15 4.97
N ALA A 167 24.96 -13.89 5.07
CA ALA A 167 24.42 -13.28 6.28
C ALA A 167 23.12 -12.52 5.93
N PHE A 168 22.18 -12.52 6.87
CA PHE A 168 20.87 -11.92 6.67
C PHE A 168 20.58 -10.96 7.82
N GLN A 169 20.02 -9.80 7.49
CA GLN A 169 19.68 -8.76 8.45
C GLN A 169 18.30 -8.17 8.14
N ILE A 170 17.61 -7.73 9.18
CA ILE A 170 16.45 -6.85 9.07
C ILE A 170 16.77 -5.58 9.84
N ASP A 171 16.68 -4.42 9.19
CA ASP A 171 17.00 -3.12 9.77
C ASP A 171 18.39 -3.09 10.44
N GLY A 172 19.37 -3.81 9.87
CA GLY A 172 20.73 -3.95 10.39
C GLY A 172 20.90 -4.98 11.52
N ALA A 173 19.81 -5.51 12.09
CA ALA A 173 19.86 -6.57 13.10
C ALA A 173 19.96 -7.96 12.44
N ALA A 174 20.88 -8.80 12.90
CA ALA A 174 21.08 -10.14 12.36
C ALA A 174 19.86 -11.05 12.58
N ILE A 175 19.51 -11.81 11.55
CA ILE A 175 18.45 -12.83 11.60
C ILE A 175 18.92 -14.15 11.00
N THR A 176 18.26 -15.23 11.38
CA THR A 176 18.52 -16.57 10.83
C THR A 176 17.24 -17.10 10.18
N PRO A 177 17.16 -17.14 8.83
CA PRO A 177 15.99 -17.69 8.15
C PRO A 177 15.86 -19.20 8.38
N LYS A 178 14.61 -19.67 8.49
CA LYS A 178 14.28 -21.10 8.44
C LYS A 178 14.11 -21.49 6.96
N TRP A 179 15.07 -22.22 6.43
CA TRP A 179 15.08 -22.59 5.01
C TRP A 179 14.18 -23.79 4.72
N ALA A 180 13.51 -23.75 3.57
CA ALA A 180 12.85 -24.91 3.00
C ALA A 180 13.87 -26.06 2.86
N GLY A 181 13.51 -27.26 3.30
CA GLY A 181 14.43 -28.40 3.36
C GLY A 181 15.42 -28.37 4.53
N GLY A 182 15.38 -27.36 5.40
CA GLY A 182 16.09 -27.34 6.68
C GLY A 182 17.53 -26.82 6.65
N ALA A 183 18.07 -26.47 5.48
CA ALA A 183 19.45 -25.99 5.34
C ALA A 183 19.55 -24.76 4.44
N ALA A 184 20.37 -23.79 4.85
CA ALA A 184 20.71 -22.64 4.02
C ALA A 184 21.57 -23.07 2.81
N PRO A 185 21.52 -22.33 1.68
CA PRO A 185 22.39 -22.59 0.55
C PRO A 185 23.88 -22.56 0.96
N SER A 186 24.61 -23.64 0.65
CA SER A 186 26.01 -23.84 1.03
C SER A 186 27.01 -23.39 -0.03
N VAL A 187 26.55 -23.20 -1.27
CA VAL A 187 27.33 -22.69 -2.41
C VAL A 187 26.41 -21.81 -3.28
N GLY A 188 26.99 -20.81 -3.96
CA GLY A 188 26.27 -20.14 -5.05
C GLY A 188 26.34 -20.97 -6.33
N SER A 189 25.47 -20.70 -7.31
CA SER A 189 25.42 -21.45 -8.56
C SER A 189 26.22 -20.75 -9.67
N PRO A 190 27.23 -21.40 -10.25
CA PRO A 190 27.90 -20.89 -11.45
C PRO A 190 26.94 -20.79 -12.65
N ASN A 191 27.12 -19.75 -13.47
CA ASN A 191 26.43 -19.52 -14.74
C ASN A 191 24.90 -19.64 -14.65
N ALA A 192 24.33 -19.07 -13.59
CA ALA A 192 22.92 -19.19 -13.27
C ALA A 192 22.40 -17.93 -12.58
N ILE A 193 21.08 -17.80 -12.52
CA ILE A 193 20.38 -16.89 -11.64
C ILE A 193 19.92 -17.66 -10.41
N ASP A 194 20.43 -17.25 -9.26
CA ASP A 194 20.03 -17.74 -7.96
C ASP A 194 18.92 -16.85 -7.38
N VAL A 195 17.77 -17.45 -7.07
CA VAL A 195 16.59 -16.76 -6.55
C VAL A 195 16.43 -17.10 -5.08
N TYR A 196 16.53 -16.09 -4.22
CA TYR A 196 16.30 -16.18 -2.78
C TYR A 196 14.99 -15.46 -2.45
N SER A 197 14.04 -16.18 -1.86
CA SER A 197 12.79 -15.60 -1.37
C SER A 197 12.72 -15.72 0.13
N LEU A 198 12.41 -14.62 0.81
CA LEU A 198 12.18 -14.58 2.25
C LEU A 198 10.77 -14.07 2.54
N THR A 199 9.97 -14.88 3.24
CA THR A 199 8.72 -14.42 3.87
C THR A 199 9.03 -14.04 5.31
N ILE A 200 8.89 -12.75 5.63
CA ILE A 200 9.18 -12.16 6.93
C ILE A 200 7.85 -11.89 7.63
N ILE A 201 7.62 -12.55 8.76
CA ILE A 201 6.39 -12.44 9.55
C ILE A 201 6.73 -11.74 10.88
N LYS A 202 6.12 -10.60 11.16
CA LYS A 202 6.34 -9.87 12.43
C LYS A 202 5.49 -10.48 13.54
N THR A 203 6.13 -10.96 14.60
CA THR A 203 5.45 -11.70 15.68
C THR A 203 5.32 -10.93 16.99
N ALA A 204 6.00 -9.79 17.15
CA ALA A 204 5.91 -8.95 18.35
C ALA A 204 6.23 -7.47 18.06
N ALA A 205 5.84 -6.58 18.99
CA ALA A 205 6.00 -5.13 18.87
C ALA A 205 7.48 -4.69 18.94
N THR A 206 8.24 -5.19 19.91
CA THR A 206 9.71 -5.12 19.91
C THR A 206 10.19 -6.11 18.85
N PRO A 207 10.73 -5.62 17.72
CA PRO A 207 10.62 -6.34 16.46
C PRO A 207 11.25 -7.72 16.57
N THR A 208 10.39 -8.73 16.49
CA THR A 208 10.73 -10.14 16.47
C THR A 208 10.09 -10.72 15.22
N TYR A 209 10.85 -11.51 14.47
CA TYR A 209 10.40 -12.03 13.19
C TYR A 209 10.52 -13.54 13.14
N THR A 210 9.53 -14.18 12.53
CA THR A 210 9.71 -15.51 11.93
C THR A 210 10.02 -15.30 10.46
N VAL A 211 11.18 -15.77 10.01
CA VAL A 211 11.62 -15.62 8.61
C VAL A 211 11.70 -17.00 7.98
N LEU A 212 10.96 -17.21 6.90
CA LEU A 212 10.94 -18.44 6.11
C LEU A 212 11.66 -18.18 4.80
N GLY A 213 12.67 -18.99 4.49
CA GLY A 213 13.50 -18.82 3.29
C GLY A 213 13.31 -19.95 2.29
N SER A 214 13.33 -19.63 1.01
CA SER A 214 13.47 -20.60 -0.08
C SER A 214 14.51 -20.14 -1.08
N TYR A 215 15.11 -21.12 -1.76
CA TYR A 215 16.17 -20.91 -2.73
C TYR A 215 15.90 -21.77 -3.96
N GLY A 216 16.08 -21.16 -5.14
CA GLY A 216 16.00 -21.84 -6.43
C GLY A 216 17.11 -21.39 -7.36
N ARG A 217 17.59 -22.31 -8.19
CA ARG A 217 18.59 -22.05 -9.25
C ARG A 217 17.93 -22.13 -10.61
N TYR A 218 18.19 -21.15 -11.48
CA TYR A 218 17.67 -21.09 -12.85
C TYR A 218 18.83 -20.83 -13.82
N ALA A 219 18.95 -21.65 -14.87
CA ALA A 219 20.01 -21.57 -15.87
C ALA A 219 19.41 -21.68 -17.28
#